data_AF-A0A4Y2X7U6-F1
#
_entry.id   AF-A0A4Y2X7U6-F1
#
_cell.length_a   1.000
_cell.length_b   1.000
_cell.length_c   1.000
_cell.angle_alpha   90.00
_cell.angle_beta   90.00
_cell.angle_gamma   90.00
#
_symmetry.space_group_name_H-M   'P 1'
#
loop_
_entity.id
_entity.type
_entity.pdbx_description
1 polymer ?
#
loop_
_entity_poly.entity_id
_entity_poly.type
_entity_poly.pdbx_seq_one_letter_code
_entity_poly.pdbx_strand_id
1 'polypeptide(L)' 'RYDSDRQHEMNRDKRQRLGDIIREKLGPIDAVMCFRAEDLQELLRNEGVYPHRIEFSTLKAYRDSRKEWFKTSGLLVE' A
#
# COMPACT_ATOMS: atom_id res chain seq x y z
N ARG A 1 6.56 -7.35 20.87
CA ARG A 1 7.29 -6.98 19.63
C ARG A 1 6.39 -7.36 18.47
N TYR A 2 6.19 -6.48 17.49
CA TYR A 2 5.40 -6.82 16.31
C TYR A 2 6.19 -7.86 15.48
N ASP A 3 5.51 -8.92 15.07
CA ASP A 3 6.08 -9.96 14.21
C ASP A 3 5.82 -9.59 12.75
N SER A 4 6.88 -9.11 12.08
CA SER A 4 6.81 -8.69 10.68
C SER A 4 6.61 -9.84 9.71
N ASP A 5 7.02 -11.06 10.07
CA ASP A 5 7.07 -12.19 9.16
C ASP A 5 5.67 -12.79 8.98
N ARG A 6 4.85 -12.69 10.04
CA ARG A 6 3.44 -13.14 10.01
C ARG A 6 2.63 -12.53 8.86
N GLN A 7 2.86 -11.25 8.53
CA GLN A 7 2.16 -10.61 7.42
C GLN A 7 2.63 -11.16 6.06
N HIS A 8 3.92 -11.43 5.92
CA HIS A 8 4.50 -12.00 4.72
C HIS A 8 4.00 -13.43 4.46
N GLU A 9 3.95 -14.24 5.51
CA GLU A 9 3.43 -15.61 5.45
C GLU A 9 1.95 -15.64 5.06
N MET A 10 1.12 -14.78 5.69
CA MET A 10 -0.29 -14.62 5.32
C MET A 10 -0.43 -14.24 3.84
N ASN A 11 0.38 -13.31 3.35
CA ASN A 11 0.35 -12.87 1.96
C ASN A 11 0.75 -13.99 0.98
N ARG A 12 1.74 -14.82 1.33
CA ARG A 12 2.11 -16.00 0.55
C ARG A 12 0.97 -17.03 0.47
N ASP A 13 0.34 -17.32 1.60
CA ASP A 13 -0.79 -18.26 1.65
C ASP A 13 -1.99 -17.74 0.85
N LYS A 14 -2.33 -16.45 0.96
CA LYS A 14 -3.36 -15.80 0.14
C LYS A 14 -3.07 -15.96 -1.35
N ARG A 15 -1.84 -15.63 -1.79
CA ARG A 15 -1.43 -15.80 -3.20
C ARG A 15 -1.59 -17.24 -3.66
N GLN A 16 -1.15 -18.21 -2.86
CA GLN A 16 -1.25 -19.62 -3.21
C GLN A 16 -2.71 -20.08 -3.40
N ARG A 17 -3.64 -19.54 -2.61
CA ARG A 17 -5.06 -19.93 -2.65
C ARG A 17 -5.88 -19.20 -3.71
N LEU A 18 -5.59 -17.92 -3.93
CA LEU A 18 -6.46 -17.02 -4.70
C LEU A 18 -5.82 -16.53 -6.01
N GLY A 19 -4.52 -16.77 -6.21
CA GLY A 19 -3.79 -16.37 -7.41
C GLY A 19 -2.94 -15.12 -7.22
N ASP A 20 -2.41 -14.62 -8.35
CA ASP A 20 -1.40 -13.57 -8.38
C ASP A 20 -1.95 -12.14 -8.25
N ILE A 21 -3.25 -11.94 -8.50
CA ILE A 21 -3.94 -10.65 -8.36
C ILE A 21 -5.22 -10.89 -7.56
N ILE A 22 -5.33 -10.21 -6.42
CA ILE A 22 -6.43 -10.39 -5.47
C ILE A 22 -7.07 -9.04 -5.17
N ARG A 23 -8.39 -9.00 -5.15
CA ARG A 23 -9.15 -7.85 -4.64
C ARG A 23 -9.54 -8.09 -3.19
N GLU A 24 -9.22 -7.16 -2.32
CA GLU A 24 -9.50 -7.24 -0.89
C GLU A 24 -10.08 -5.93 -0.38
N LYS A 25 -11.00 -6.02 0.58
CA LYS A 25 -11.59 -4.86 1.24
C LYS A 25 -10.89 -4.62 2.57
N LEU A 26 -10.10 -3.56 2.66
CA LEU A 26 -9.37 -3.14 3.85
C LEU A 26 -10.16 -2.01 4.54
N GLY A 27 -11.20 -2.39 5.28
CA GLY A 27 -12.12 -1.43 5.89
C GLY A 27 -12.91 -0.66 4.81
N PRO A 28 -12.78 0.67 4.70
CA PRO A 28 -13.43 1.45 3.65
C PRO A 28 -12.68 1.43 2.30
N ILE A 29 -11.47 0.86 2.25
CA ILE A 29 -10.61 0.86 1.06
C ILE A 29 -10.82 -0.43 0.28
N ASP A 30 -11.21 -0.34 -0.99
CA ASP A 30 -11.11 -1.44 -1.93
C ASP A 30 -9.70 -1.46 -2.52
N ALA A 31 -8.95 -2.52 -2.21
CA ALA A 31 -7.56 -2.68 -2.60
C ALA A 31 -7.40 -3.82 -3.61
N VAL A 32 -6.47 -3.65 -4.54
CA VAL A 32 -5.96 -4.72 -5.40
C VAL A 32 -4.53 -5.04 -4.96
N MET A 33 -4.28 -6.28 -4.59
CA MET A 33 -2.97 -6.80 -4.23
C MET A 33 -2.40 -7.59 -5.41
N CYS A 34 -1.22 -7.19 -5.88
CA CYS A 34 -0.47 -7.89 -6.91
C CYS A 34 0.78 -8.54 -6.28
N PHE A 35 1.06 -9.79 -6.64
CA PHE A 35 2.19 -10.54 -6.08
C PHE A 35 3.33 -10.80 -7.06
N ARG A 36 3.15 -10.46 -8.34
CA ARG A 36 4.20 -10.61 -9.36
C ARG A 36 4.92 -9.29 -9.60
N ALA A 37 6.22 -9.39 -9.86
CA ALA A 37 7.04 -8.23 -10.16
C ALA A 37 6.62 -7.57 -11.49
N GLU A 38 6.19 -8.37 -12.47
CA GLU A 38 5.73 -7.88 -13.77
C GLU A 38 4.50 -6.99 -13.67
N ASP A 39 3.53 -7.36 -12.82
CA ASP A 39 2.31 -6.57 -12.60
C ASP A 39 2.62 -5.20 -11.96
N LEU A 40 3.56 -5.19 -11.00
CA LEU A 40 4.04 -3.95 -10.37
C LEU A 40 4.79 -3.06 -11.37
N GLN A 41 5.56 -3.66 -12.28
CA GLN A 41 6.26 -2.93 -13.34
C GLN A 41 5.27 -2.28 -14.31
N GLU A 42 4.23 -3.00 -14.70
CA GLU A 42 3.19 -2.48 -15.58
C GLU A 42 2.42 -1.32 -14.93
N LEU A 43 2.04 -1.47 -13.66
CA LEU A 43 1.43 -0.38 -12.89
C LEU A 43 2.33 0.86 -12.84
N LEU A 44 3.62 0.69 -12.54
CA LEU A 44 4.57 1.80 -12.47
C LEU A 44 4.75 2.52 -13.82
N ARG A 45 4.71 1.77 -14.93
CA ARG A 45 4.81 2.34 -16.28
C ARG A 45 3.57 3.15 -16.67
N ASN A 46 2.38 2.68 -16.28
CA ASN A 46 1.11 3.31 -16.67
C ASN A 46 0.68 4.45 -15.73
N GLU A 47 0.92 4.33 -14.42
CA GLU A 47 0.57 5.38 -13.45
C GLU A 47 1.65 6.46 -13.32
N GLY A 48 2.82 6.24 -13.91
CA GLY A 48 3.94 7.17 -13.90
C GLY A 48 4.69 7.23 -12.55
N VAL A 49 5.57 8.23 -12.42
CA VAL A 49 6.44 8.40 -11.25
C VAL A 49 5.65 8.79 -9.99
N TYR A 50 4.45 9.36 -10.17
CA TYR A 50 3.58 9.85 -9.12
C TYR A 50 2.21 9.17 -9.18
N PRO A 51 2.14 7.87 -8.81
CA PRO A 51 0.86 7.17 -8.79
C PRO A 51 -0.11 7.84 -7.82
N HIS A 52 -1.41 7.74 -8.11
CA HIS A 52 -2.44 8.26 -7.22
C HIS A 52 -2.47 7.44 -5.92
N ARG A 53 -1.86 7.97 -4.86
CA ARG A 53 -1.81 7.31 -3.55
C ARG A 53 -2.98 7.76 -2.70
N ILE A 54 -3.86 6.82 -2.34
CA ILE A 54 -4.94 7.06 -1.39
C ILE A 54 -4.35 7.54 -0.06
N GLU A 55 -4.93 8.59 0.51
CA GLU A 55 -4.52 9.11 1.81
C GLU A 55 -4.81 8.08 2.91
N PHE A 56 -3.77 7.67 3.63
CA PHE A 56 -3.93 6.90 4.86
C PHE A 56 -4.13 7.88 6.02
N SER A 57 -5.38 8.11 6.41
CA SER A 57 -5.77 9.09 7.44
C SER A 57 -5.01 8.95 8.76
N THR A 58 -4.73 7.72 9.21
CA THR A 58 -3.91 7.44 10.39
C THR A 58 -2.45 7.87 10.21
N LEU A 59 -1.88 7.65 9.03
CA LEU A 59 -0.52 8.02 8.68
C LEU A 59 -0.38 9.54 8.52
N LYS A 60 -1.42 10.19 7.96
CA LYS A 60 -1.55 11.64 7.91
C LYS A 60 -1.60 12.23 9.32
N ALA A 61 -2.53 11.77 10.17
CA ALA A 61 -2.63 12.23 11.56
C ALA A 61 -1.32 12.01 12.35
N TYR A 62 -0.67 10.86 12.16
CA TYR A 62 0.63 10.57 12.75
C TYR A 62 1.70 11.58 12.33
N ARG A 63 1.81 11.88 11.04
CA ARG A 63 2.79 12.85 10.50
C ARG A 63 2.46 14.29 10.90
N ASP A 64 1.18 14.64 10.88
CA ASP A 64 0.68 15.96 11.30
C ASP A 64 0.96 16.22 12.79
N SER A 65 1.03 15.17 13.63
CA SER A 65 1.44 15.29 15.03
C SER A 65 2.97 15.42 15.24
N ARG A 66 3.79 15.26 14.19
CA ARG A 66 5.27 15.26 14.23
C ARG A 66 5.86 16.05 13.06
N LYS A 67 5.34 17.26 12.84
CA LYS A 67 5.71 18.12 11.69
C LYS A 67 7.19 18.48 11.67
N GLU A 68 7.84 18.48 12.82
CA GLU A 68 9.28 18.68 12.97
C GLU A 68 10.12 17.58 12.32
N TRP A 69 9.56 16.36 12.18
CA TRP A 69 10.24 15.21 11.55
C TRP A 69 9.75 14.94 10.14
N PHE A 70 8.50 15.28 9.82
CA PHE A 70 7.90 15.04 8.52
C PHE A 70 7.56 16.36 7.82
N LYS A 71 8.34 16.70 6.79
CA LYS A 71 8.14 17.91 5.96
C LYS A 71 6.88 17.85 5.09
N THR A 72 6.37 16.65 4.83
CA THR A 72 5.12 16.43 4.11
C THR A 72 4.34 15.31 4.81
N SER A 73 3.01 15.41 4.81
CA SER A 73 2.15 14.36 5.38
C SER A 73 2.02 13.14 4.45
N GLY A 74 2.82 13.08 3.38
CA GLY A 74 2.72 12.09 2.31
C GLY A 74 1.64 12.40 1.26
N LEU A 75 1.17 13.65 1.21
CA LEU A 75 0.27 14.16 0.18
C LEU A 75 1.10 14.64 -1.02
N LEU A 76 0.76 14.21 -2.23
CA LEU A 76 0.91 15.09 -3.39
C LEU A 76 -0.31 16.03 -3.35
N VAL A 77 -0.03 17.33 -3.33
CA VAL A 77 -1.04 18.35 -3.59
C VAL A 77 -1.34 18.26 -5.08
N GLU A 78 -2.62 18.11 -5.46
CA GLU A 78 -3.04 18.36 -6.84
C GLU A 78 -2.72 19.81 -7.25
#